data_AF-A0A916SQZ6-F1
#
_entry.id   AF-A0A916SQZ6-F1
#
_cell.length_a   1.000
_cell.length_b   1.000
_cell.length_c   1.000
_cell.angle_alpha   90.00
_cell.angle_beta   90.00
_cell.angle_gamma   90.00
#
_symmetry.space_group_name_H-M   'P 1'
#
loop_
_entity.id
_entity.type
_entity.pdbx_description
1 polymer ?
#
loop_
_entity_poly.entity_id
_entity_poly.type
_entity_poly.pdbx_seq_one_letter_code
_entity_poly.pdbx_strand_id
1 'polypeptide(L)'
;MSGPDMYSLAPLTEEQKRQVLEDLATIIRGEELALPWRRVRRLLDHGLIEVTNPVITQESNHSLTITNRGYTTIDVNDYSVAR
;
A
#
# COMPACT_ATOMS: atom_id res chain seq x y z
N MET A 1 30.48 -2.48 2.17
CA MET A 1 29.97 -2.03 3.47
C MET A 1 28.77 -1.16 3.19
N SER A 2 27.55 -1.68 3.37
CA SER A 2 26.33 -0.86 3.28
C SER A 2 26.22 -0.07 4.59
N GLY A 3 26.11 1.26 4.51
CA GLY A 3 25.84 2.10 5.67
C GLY A 3 24.49 1.73 6.32
N PRO A 4 24.18 2.22 7.52
CA PRO A 4 22.87 1.99 8.11
C PRO A 4 21.82 2.50 7.10
N ASP A 5 20.88 1.63 6.71
CA ASP A 5 19.73 1.98 5.89
C ASP A 5 18.94 3.07 6.63
N MET A 6 19.28 4.33 6.41
CA MET A 6 18.59 5.49 7.01
C MET A 6 17.15 5.64 6.50
N TYR A 7 16.73 4.75 5.61
CA TYR A 7 15.37 4.58 5.12
C TYR A 7 14.74 3.25 5.54
N SER A 8 15.36 2.50 6.47
CA SER A 8 14.73 1.30 7.04
C SER A 8 13.52 1.73 7.87
N LEU A 9 12.35 1.73 7.24
CA LEU A 9 11.10 2.05 7.90
C LEU A 9 10.90 1.10 9.08
N ALA A 10 10.40 1.66 10.18
CA ALA A 10 9.99 0.86 11.31
C ALA A 10 8.98 -0.21 10.84
N PRO A 11 9.12 -1.47 11.27
CA PRO A 11 8.13 -2.49 10.94
C PRO A 11 6.74 -2.04 11.40
N LEU A 12 5.72 -2.32 10.58
CA LEU A 12 4.34 -2.03 10.93
C LEU A 12 3.94 -2.78 12.20
N THR A 13 3.26 -2.10 13.13
CA THR A 13 2.58 -2.78 14.24
C THR A 13 1.42 -3.61 13.73
N GLU A 14 0.93 -4.58 14.51
CA GLU A 14 -0.23 -5.40 14.11
C GLU A 14 -1.47 -4.56 13.79
N GLU A 15 -1.68 -3.47 14.55
CA GLU A 15 -2.75 -2.50 14.26
C GLU A 15 -2.54 -1.83 12.89
N GLN A 16 -1.31 -1.42 12.60
CA GLN A 16 -1.00 -0.78 11.33
C GLN A 16 -1.07 -1.77 10.18
N LYS A 17 -0.73 -3.05 10.37
CA LYS A 17 -0.90 -4.10 9.35
C LYS A 17 -2.37 -4.27 8.99
N ARG A 18 -3.25 -4.34 9.97
CA ARG A 18 -4.70 -4.41 9.73
C ARG A 18 -5.22 -3.20 8.94
N GLN A 19 -4.84 -2.00 9.36
CA GLN A 19 -5.21 -0.76 8.64
C GLN A 19 -4.66 -0.76 7.21
N VAL A 20 -3.42 -1.21 7.02
CA VAL A 20 -2.80 -1.33 5.69
C VAL A 20 -3.58 -2.29 4.80
N LEU A 21 -4.07 -3.41 5.32
CA LEU A 21 -4.88 -4.36 4.54
C LEU A 21 -6.23 -3.78 4.13
N GLU A 22 -6.90 -3.05 5.04
CA GLU A 22 -8.14 -2.33 4.72
C GLU A 22 -7.89 -1.28 3.63
N ASP A 23 -6.82 -0.49 3.75
CA ASP A 23 -6.49 0.54 2.78
C ASP A 23 -6.11 -0.07 1.41
N LEU A 24 -5.38 -1.19 1.39
CA LEU A 24 -5.09 -1.93 0.15
C LEU A 24 -6.36 -2.48 -0.50
N ALA A 25 -7.31 -2.98 0.29
CA ALA A 25 -8.60 -3.45 -0.22
C ALA A 25 -9.43 -2.31 -0.83
N THR A 26 -9.39 -1.10 -0.26
CA THR A 26 -10.00 0.10 -0.84
C THR A 26 -9.40 0.43 -2.21
N ILE A 27 -8.08 0.31 -2.38
CA ILE A 27 -7.41 0.55 -3.68
C ILE A 27 -7.81 -0.52 -4.71
N ILE A 28 -7.89 -1.80 -4.31
CA ILE A 28 -8.36 -2.88 -5.22
C ILE A 28 -9.76 -2.61 -5.76
N ARG A 29 -10.64 -2.01 -4.94
CA ARG A 29 -12.01 -1.66 -5.31
C ARG A 29 -12.12 -0.41 -6.20
N GLY A 30 -11.00 0.30 -6.45
CA GLY A 30 -11.01 1.57 -7.16
C GLY A 30 -11.61 2.72 -6.35
N GLU A 31 -11.59 2.60 -5.01
CA GLU A 31 -12.15 3.57 -4.07
C GLU A 31 -11.07 4.44 -3.42
N GLU A 32 -9.87 4.53 -4.01
CA GLU A 32 -8.70 5.16 -3.41
C GLU A 32 -8.89 6.65 -3.07
N LEU A 33 -9.82 7.34 -3.75
CA LEU A 33 -10.17 8.73 -3.48
C LEU A 33 -10.78 8.93 -2.08
N ALA A 34 -11.33 7.87 -1.48
CA ALA A 34 -11.85 7.89 -0.11
C ALA A 34 -10.73 7.81 0.94
N LEU A 35 -9.50 7.44 0.55
CA LEU A 35 -8.39 7.30 1.50
C LEU A 35 -7.78 8.66 1.86
N PRO A 36 -7.64 8.98 3.17
CA PRO A 36 -6.86 10.13 3.60
C PRO A 36 -5.42 10.04 3.08
N TRP A 37 -4.86 11.15 2.59
CA TRP A 37 -3.50 11.20 2.06
C TRP A 37 -2.43 10.63 3.01
N ARG A 38 -2.61 10.80 4.32
CA ARG A 38 -1.70 10.23 5.34
C ARG A 38 -1.61 8.70 5.28
N ARG A 39 -2.69 8.01 4.90
CA ARG A 39 -2.74 6.55 4.75
C ARG A 39 -2.10 6.13 3.43
N VAL A 40 -2.42 6.81 2.35
CA VAL A 40 -1.77 6.63 1.03
C VAL A 40 -0.25 6.79 1.14
N ARG A 41 0.22 7.85 1.82
CA ARG A 41 1.64 8.08 2.06
C ARG A 41 2.31 6.93 2.80
N ARG A 42 1.66 6.34 3.81
CA ARG A 42 2.21 5.19 4.53
C ARG A 42 2.39 3.99 3.59
N LEU A 43 1.40 3.70 2.76
CA LEU A 43 1.50 2.62 1.78
C LEU A 43 2.64 2.85 0.77
N LEU A 44 2.82 4.10 0.33
CA LEU A 44 3.93 4.50 -0.55
C LEU A 44 5.28 4.37 0.15
N ASP A 45 5.40 4.86 1.39
CA ASP A 45 6.64 4.77 2.17
C ASP A 45 7.05 3.29 2.29
N HIS A 46 6.11 2.39 2.62
CA HIS A 46 6.39 0.95 2.72
C HIS A 46 6.53 0.23 1.37
N GLY A 47 6.35 0.93 0.24
CA GLY A 47 6.43 0.38 -1.11
C GLY A 47 5.36 -0.66 -1.40
N LEU A 48 4.20 -0.55 -0.76
CA LEU A 48 3.05 -1.46 -0.95
C LEU A 48 2.20 -1.04 -2.15
N ILE A 49 2.22 0.25 -2.46
CA ILE A 49 1.65 0.82 -3.67
C ILE A 49 2.67 1.75 -4.32
N GLU A 50 2.42 2.07 -5.58
CA GLU A 50 3.18 3.05 -6.35
C GLU A 50 2.23 4.00 -7.10
N VAL A 51 2.72 5.21 -7.38
CA VAL A 51 2.01 6.18 -8.21
C VAL A 51 2.40 5.93 -9.66
N THR A 52 1.43 5.61 -10.50
CA THR A 52 1.63 5.41 -11.94
C THR A 52 1.02 6.57 -12.71
N ASN A 53 1.72 7.09 -13.74
CA ASN A 53 1.20 8.13 -14.62
C ASN A 53 1.59 7.90 -16.10
N PRO A 54 0.70 8.07 -17.10
CA PRO A 54 -0.76 8.24 -17.05
C PRO A 54 -1.57 7.06 -17.62
N VAL A 55 -2.77 6.88 -17.08
CA VAL A 55 -3.91 6.31 -17.82
C VAL A 55 -4.39 7.39 -18.78
N ILE A 56 -4.52 7.04 -20.07
CA ILE A 56 -5.08 7.93 -21.09
C ILE A 56 -6.61 8.00 -20.89
N THR A 57 -7.07 8.66 -19.83
CA THR A 57 -8.48 9.06 -19.66
C THR A 57 -8.52 10.46 -19.05
N GLN A 58 -9.39 11.31 -19.59
CA GLN A 58 -9.30 12.78 -19.56
C GLN A 58 -9.41 13.48 -18.20
N GLU A 59 -9.52 12.77 -17.07
CA GLU A 59 -9.93 13.39 -15.79
C GLU A 59 -9.16 12.86 -14.55
N SER A 60 -8.17 11.97 -14.69
CA SER A 60 -7.45 11.40 -13.53
C SER A 60 -5.93 11.50 -13.69
N ASN A 61 -5.32 12.40 -12.92
CA ASN A 61 -3.88 12.71 -13.04
C ASN A 61 -2.94 11.69 -12.37
N HIS A 62 -3.44 10.75 -11.57
CA HIS A 62 -2.62 9.77 -10.83
C HIS A 62 -3.44 8.49 -10.57
N SER A 63 -2.96 7.33 -11.03
CA SER A 63 -3.50 6.02 -10.61
C SER A 63 -2.57 5.41 -9.56
N LEU A 64 -3.14 4.76 -8.54
CA LEU A 64 -2.38 3.98 -7.59
C LEU A 64 -2.39 2.51 -8.02
N THR A 65 -1.21 1.91 -8.13
CA THR A 65 -1.07 0.48 -8.43
C THR A 65 -0.47 -0.24 -7.24
N ILE A 66 -0.98 -1.44 -6.95
CA ILE A 66 -0.44 -2.29 -5.88
C ILE A 66 0.82 -2.99 -6.38
N THR A 67 1.90 -2.90 -5.60
CA THR A 67 3.17 -3.54 -5.94
C THR A 67 3.12 -5.04 -5.63
N ASN A 68 4.10 -5.80 -6.12
CA ASN A 68 4.24 -7.21 -5.73
C ASN A 68 4.33 -7.40 -4.20
N ARG A 69 4.98 -6.45 -3.50
CA ARG A 69 5.05 -6.45 -2.03
C ARG A 69 3.68 -6.22 -1.38
N GLY A 70 2.87 -5.34 -1.96
CA GLY A 70 1.49 -5.14 -1.56
C GLY A 70 0.66 -6.42 -1.67
N TYR A 71 0.75 -7.14 -2.81
CA TYR A 71 0.06 -8.41 -3.00
C TYR A 71 0.49 -9.50 -2.01
N THR A 72 1.80 -9.68 -1.78
CA THR A 72 2.28 -10.64 -0.78
C THR A 72 1.78 -10.31 0.63
N THR A 73 1.62 -9.02 0.95
CA THR A 73 1.09 -8.60 2.27
C THR A 73 -0.37 -9.02 2.44
N ILE A 74 -1.17 -8.97 1.37
CA ILE A 74 -2.57 -9.40 1.37
C ILE A 74 -2.67 -10.92 1.53
N ASP A 75 -1.89 -11.66 0.74
CA ASP A 75 -1.89 -13.13 0.71
C ASP A 75 -1.52 -13.74 2.07
N VAL A 76 -0.45 -13.26 2.72
CA VAL A 76 -0.01 -13.75 4.04
C VAL A 76 -1.09 -13.59 5.11
N ASN A 77 -1.93 -12.55 5.00
CA ASN A 77 -2.99 -12.33 5.98
C ASN A 77 -4.21 -13.23 5.75
N ASP A 78 -4.53 -13.58 4.50
CA ASP A 78 -5.63 -14.52 4.17
C ASP A 78 -5.37 -15.91 4.77
N TYR A 79 -4.10 -16.36 4.78
CA TYR A 79 -3.69 -17.59 5.47
C TYR A 79 -3.65 -17.49 7.00
N SER A 80 -3.62 -16.28 7.57
CA SER A 80 -3.50 -16.05 9.02
C SER A 80 -4.85 -15.98 9.75
N VAL A 81 -5.95 -15.75 9.03
CA VAL A 81 -7.32 -15.72 9.58
C VAL A 81 -8.05 -17.06 9.52
N ALA A 82 -7.48 -18.05 8.84
CA ALA A 82 -8.06 -19.38 8.62
C ALA A 82 -7.64 -20.44 9.66
N ARG A 83 -7.07 -20.04 10.80
CA ARG A 83 -6.54 -20.95 11.82
C ARG A 83 -7.01 -20.64 13.23
#